data_AF-Q9Z6W2-F1
#
_entry.id   AF-Q9Z6W2-F1
#
_cell.length_a   1.000
_cell.length_b   1.000
_cell.length_c   1.000
_cell.angle_alpha   90.00
_cell.angle_beta   90.00
_cell.angle_gamma   90.00
#
_symmetry.space_group_name_H-M   'P 1'
#
loop_
_entity.id
_entity.type
_entity.pdbx_description
1 polymer ?
#
loop_
_entity_poly.entity_id
_entity_poly.type
_entity_poly.pdbx_seq_one_letter_code
_entity_poly.pdbx_strand_id
1 'polypeptide(L)'
;MMHRYFIPLLALLIFSPSLVRAELQPSENRKGGWPTQLSCAEGSQLFCKFEAAYNNAIEEGKPGILVFFSERPTPEFADLTNGSFSLSTPIAKGFNVVVLCPGLISPLDFFHKMDPVILYMGSFLEMFPEVEAVSGPRLCYILIDEQGGAQCQAVLPLETKN
;
A
#
# COMPACT_ATOMS: atom_id res chain seq x y z
N MET A 1 -43.35 -26.99 -27.26
CA MET A 1 -42.25 -26.29 -27.95
C MET A 1 -41.87 -25.06 -27.11
N MET A 2 -41.18 -25.30 -26.00
CA MET A 2 -40.71 -24.34 -24.98
C MET A 2 -39.74 -25.16 -24.09
N HIS A 3 -38.66 -24.53 -23.60
CA HIS A 3 -37.54 -25.11 -22.83
C HIS A 3 -36.27 -25.44 -23.62
N ARG A 4 -35.56 -24.45 -24.17
CA ARG A 4 -34.12 -24.58 -24.53
C ARG A 4 -33.36 -23.25 -24.55
N TYR A 5 -33.60 -22.33 -23.61
CA TYR A 5 -32.79 -21.09 -23.54
C TYR A 5 -32.64 -20.58 -22.11
N PHE A 6 -32.03 -21.36 -21.23
CA PHE A 6 -31.45 -20.86 -19.98
C PHE A 6 -30.32 -21.84 -19.64
N ILE A 7 -29.14 -21.32 -19.26
CA ILE A 7 -27.89 -22.07 -18.99
C ILE A 7 -27.11 -22.35 -20.31
N PRO A 8 -26.44 -21.32 -20.89
CA PRO A 8 -25.10 -20.98 -20.40
C PRO A 8 -24.78 -19.49 -20.60
N LEU A 9 -25.44 -18.60 -19.85
CA LEU A 9 -25.01 -17.20 -19.73
C LEU A 9 -24.51 -16.87 -18.31
N LEU A 10 -24.48 -17.87 -17.42
CA LEU A 10 -24.15 -17.73 -16.00
C LEU A 10 -22.78 -18.30 -15.62
N ALA A 11 -21.94 -18.66 -16.60
CA ALA A 11 -20.61 -19.23 -16.37
C ALA A 11 -19.45 -18.27 -16.74
N LEU A 12 -19.75 -17.07 -17.26
CA LEU A 12 -18.74 -16.09 -17.71
C LEU A 12 -18.64 -14.85 -16.80
N LEU A 13 -19.35 -14.81 -15.68
CA LEU A 13 -19.32 -13.69 -14.72
C LEU A 13 -18.71 -14.05 -13.36
N ILE A 14 -18.12 -15.24 -13.20
CA ILE A 14 -17.58 -15.71 -11.91
C ILE A 14 -16.05 -15.78 -11.89
N PHE A 15 -15.35 -15.47 -12.99
CA PHE A 15 -13.89 -15.47 -13.00
C PHE A 15 -13.31 -14.07 -13.20
N SER A 16 -12.82 -13.58 -12.07
CA SER A 16 -11.71 -12.62 -11.92
C SER A 16 -12.09 -11.14 -12.02
N PRO A 17 -12.28 -10.44 -10.88
CA PRO A 17 -11.74 -9.08 -10.85
C PRO A 17 -10.23 -9.25 -11.06
N SER A 18 -9.73 -8.75 -12.18
CA SER A 18 -8.30 -8.62 -12.40
C SER A 18 -7.76 -7.78 -11.25
N LEU A 19 -7.22 -8.44 -10.23
CA LEU A 19 -6.27 -7.84 -9.31
C LEU A 19 -5.14 -7.36 -10.19
N VAL A 20 -5.13 -6.06 -10.48
CA VAL A 20 -4.01 -5.41 -11.15
C VAL A 20 -2.83 -5.57 -10.22
N ARG A 21 -1.98 -6.56 -10.52
CA ARG A 21 -0.76 -6.87 -9.79
C ARG A 21 0.11 -5.61 -9.86
N ALA A 22 0.46 -5.05 -8.71
CA ALA A 22 1.50 -4.04 -8.65
C ALA A 22 2.78 -4.65 -9.26
N GLU A 23 3.18 -4.16 -10.43
CA GLU A 23 4.32 -4.70 -11.16
C GLU A 23 5.62 -4.21 -10.50
N LEU A 24 6.59 -5.10 -10.36
CA LEU A 24 7.85 -4.82 -9.67
C LEU A 24 8.74 -3.92 -10.54
N GLN A 25 9.22 -2.78 -10.02
CA GLN A 25 10.40 -2.15 -10.63
C GLN A 25 11.66 -2.89 -10.13
N PRO A 26 12.53 -3.37 -11.04
CA PRO A 26 13.80 -3.96 -10.65
C PRO A 26 14.74 -2.84 -10.16
N SER A 27 14.99 -2.77 -8.85
CA SER A 27 16.05 -1.90 -8.33
C SER A 27 17.41 -2.46 -8.75
N GLU A 28 18.30 -1.62 -9.27
CA GLU A 28 19.64 -1.98 -9.76
C GLU A 28 20.64 -2.48 -8.69
N ASN A 29 20.21 -2.79 -7.46
CA ASN A 29 21.07 -3.38 -6.44
C ASN A 29 20.76 -4.87 -6.22
N ARG A 30 21.62 -5.72 -6.80
CA ARG A 30 21.65 -7.16 -6.57
C ARG A 30 21.93 -7.48 -5.09
N LYS A 31 20.90 -7.92 -4.37
CA LYS A 31 20.88 -9.00 -3.36
C LYS A 31 19.41 -9.26 -3.04
N GLY A 32 18.99 -10.52 -2.94
CA GLY A 32 17.59 -10.95 -2.74
C GLY A 32 16.92 -10.41 -1.48
N GLY A 33 16.63 -9.12 -1.47
CA GLY A 33 15.87 -8.41 -0.46
C GLY A 33 14.40 -8.32 -0.84
N TRP A 34 13.56 -8.19 0.15
CA TRP A 34 12.14 -7.94 -0.05
C TRP A 34 11.90 -6.55 -0.64
N PRO A 35 10.88 -6.39 -1.50
CA PRO A 35 10.55 -5.13 -2.14
C PRO A 35 10.21 -4.06 -1.10
N THR A 36 10.60 -2.83 -1.39
CA THR A 36 10.32 -1.66 -0.54
C THR A 36 9.50 -0.58 -1.25
N GLN A 37 9.43 -0.64 -2.59
CA GLN A 37 8.73 0.29 -3.46
C GLN A 37 7.90 -0.49 -4.51
N LEU A 38 6.81 0.11 -4.97
CA LEU A 38 5.87 -0.44 -5.96
C LEU A 38 5.79 0.47 -7.19
N SER A 39 5.48 -0.11 -8.35
CA SER A 39 5.20 0.68 -9.56
C SER A 39 3.96 1.56 -9.39
N CYS A 40 4.06 2.78 -9.90
CA CYS A 40 2.98 3.77 -9.94
C CYS A 40 3.15 4.67 -11.18
N ALA A 41 2.18 5.54 -11.45
CA ALA A 41 2.25 6.47 -12.57
C ALA A 41 3.43 7.46 -12.42
N GLU A 42 3.91 8.00 -13.54
CA GLU A 42 5.06 8.93 -13.55
C GLU A 42 4.91 10.06 -12.52
N GLY A 43 5.99 10.29 -11.76
CA GLY A 43 6.07 11.34 -10.74
C GLY A 43 5.39 11.01 -9.40
N SER A 44 4.75 9.85 -9.26
CA SER A 44 4.30 9.35 -7.96
C SER A 44 5.31 8.38 -7.36
N GLN A 45 5.29 8.25 -6.04
CA GLN A 45 6.12 7.29 -5.31
C GLN A 45 5.24 6.55 -4.32
N LEU A 46 5.19 5.23 -4.49
CA LEU A 46 4.42 4.31 -3.66
C LEU A 46 5.37 3.31 -3.01
N PHE A 47 5.40 3.29 -1.69
CA PHE A 47 6.24 2.41 -0.90
C PHE A 47 5.40 1.35 -0.19
N CYS A 48 6.02 0.20 0.07
CA CYS A 48 5.44 -0.85 0.92
C CYS A 48 6.24 -1.04 2.22
N LYS A 49 7.34 -0.29 2.41
CA LYS A 49 8.12 -0.25 3.65
C LYS A 49 8.26 1.20 4.13
N PHE A 50 7.81 1.47 5.36
CA PHE A 50 7.84 2.83 5.94
C PHE A 50 9.25 3.43 5.96
N GLU A 51 10.24 2.67 6.42
CA GLU A 51 11.64 3.14 6.52
C GLU A 51 12.20 3.61 5.15
N ALA A 52 11.82 2.94 4.07
CA ALA A 52 12.26 3.34 2.72
C ALA A 52 11.60 4.66 2.29
N ALA A 53 10.31 4.83 2.58
CA ALA A 53 9.61 6.09 2.33
C ALA A 53 10.16 7.23 3.20
N TYR A 54 10.54 6.94 4.43
CA TYR A 54 11.14 7.89 5.36
C TYR A 54 12.52 8.35 4.90
N ASN A 55 13.42 7.43 4.55
CA ASN A 55 14.74 7.79 4.05
C ASN A 55 14.64 8.63 2.77
N ASN A 56 13.75 8.24 1.84
CA ASN A 56 13.53 9.03 0.64
C ASN A 56 12.91 10.41 0.95
N ALA A 57 12.00 10.52 1.91
CA ALA A 57 11.42 11.80 2.30
C ALA A 57 12.48 12.75 2.88
N ILE A 58 13.43 12.24 3.67
CA ILE A 58 14.57 13.01 4.16
C ILE A 58 15.46 13.49 3.01
N GLU A 59 15.81 12.59 2.08
CA GLU A 59 16.65 12.90 0.93
C GLU A 59 16.03 13.97 0.00
N GLU A 60 14.72 13.90 -0.21
CA GLU A 60 13.96 14.80 -1.09
C GLU A 60 13.41 16.04 -0.35
N GLY A 61 13.66 16.18 0.95
CA GLY A 61 13.17 17.31 1.76
C GLY A 61 11.63 17.37 1.87
N LYS A 62 10.97 16.22 1.88
CA LYS A 62 9.50 16.13 1.98
C LYS A 62 9.05 16.25 3.45
N PRO A 63 8.04 17.08 3.76
CA PRO A 63 7.56 17.30 5.12
C PRO A 63 6.79 16.13 5.74
N GLY A 64 6.38 15.11 4.98
CA GLY A 64 5.61 14.02 5.57
C GLY A 64 5.39 12.78 4.71
N ILE A 65 4.66 11.83 5.29
CA ILE A 65 4.34 10.53 4.71
C ILE A 65 2.87 10.20 5.02
N LEU A 66 2.14 9.80 3.98
CA LEU A 66 0.78 9.27 4.10
C LEU A 66 0.84 7.75 4.15
N VAL A 67 0.39 7.14 5.24
CA VAL A 67 0.41 5.69 5.41
C VAL A 67 -1.02 5.14 5.39
N PHE A 68 -1.34 4.35 4.39
CA PHE A 68 -2.57 3.58 4.31
C PHE A 68 -2.34 2.24 4.98
N PHE A 69 -3.00 2.00 6.11
CA PHE A 69 -2.73 0.84 6.96
C PHE A 69 -4.00 0.00 7.15
N SER A 70 -3.86 -1.32 6.99
CA SER A 70 -4.89 -2.29 7.34
C SER A 70 -4.28 -3.63 7.76
N GLU A 71 -4.72 -4.15 8.89
CA GLU A 71 -4.34 -5.49 9.40
C GLU A 71 -4.89 -6.65 8.56
N ARG A 72 -5.88 -6.37 7.72
CA ARG A 72 -6.55 -7.37 6.88
C ARG A 72 -6.54 -6.91 5.43
N PRO A 73 -6.53 -7.84 4.45
CA PRO A 73 -6.74 -7.48 3.06
C PRO A 73 -8.00 -6.63 2.89
N THR A 74 -7.87 -5.51 2.17
CA THR A 74 -8.96 -4.56 1.93
C THR A 74 -9.05 -4.19 0.45
N PRO A 75 -10.25 -4.16 -0.15
CA PRO A 75 -10.46 -3.53 -1.46
C PRO A 75 -10.29 -2.00 -1.43
N GLU A 76 -10.39 -1.35 -0.27
CA GLU A 76 -10.29 0.10 -0.10
C GLU A 76 -8.97 0.68 -0.61
N PHE A 77 -7.91 -0.13 -0.67
CA PHE A 77 -6.59 0.29 -1.15
C PHE A 77 -6.30 -0.15 -2.59
N ALA A 78 -7.24 -0.84 -3.26
CA ALA A 78 -7.00 -1.42 -4.58
C ALA A 78 -6.58 -0.36 -5.62
N ASP A 79 -7.19 0.83 -5.55
CA ASP A 79 -6.88 1.94 -6.45
C ASP A 79 -5.49 2.54 -6.23
N LEU A 80 -4.93 2.42 -5.02
CA LEU A 80 -3.57 2.86 -4.72
C LEU A 80 -2.54 1.92 -5.36
N THR A 81 -2.90 0.65 -5.53
CA THR A 81 -1.97 -0.42 -5.87
C THR A 81 -2.06 -0.86 -7.32
N ASN A 82 -3.01 -0.31 -8.09
CA ASN A 82 -3.30 -0.70 -9.48
C ASN A 82 -2.32 -0.12 -10.53
N GLY A 83 -1.17 0.40 -10.11
CA GLY A 83 -0.14 0.97 -11.00
C GLY A 83 -0.52 2.29 -11.70
N SER A 84 -1.81 2.63 -11.78
CA SER A 84 -2.30 3.89 -12.34
C SER A 84 -2.43 5.01 -11.29
N PHE A 85 -2.19 4.68 -10.02
CA PHE A 85 -2.21 5.63 -8.93
C PHE A 85 -1.26 6.81 -9.19
N SER A 86 -1.83 8.01 -9.09
CA SER A 86 -1.09 9.26 -9.16
C SER A 86 -1.65 10.25 -8.15
N LEU A 87 -0.77 10.85 -7.34
CA LEU A 87 -1.14 12.00 -6.53
C LEU A 87 -1.09 13.28 -7.37
N SER A 88 -1.89 14.27 -6.99
CA SER A 88 -1.73 15.60 -7.57
C SER A 88 -0.31 16.12 -7.28
N THR A 89 0.27 16.86 -8.24
CA THR A 89 1.65 17.35 -8.14
C THR A 89 1.97 18.07 -6.81
N PRO A 90 1.08 18.91 -6.24
CA PRO A 90 1.36 19.53 -4.95
C PRO A 90 1.52 18.52 -3.81
N ILE A 91 0.69 17.46 -3.79
CA ILE A 91 0.74 16.43 -2.75
C ILE A 91 1.97 15.55 -2.95
N ALA A 92 2.25 15.12 -4.19
CA ALA A 92 3.42 14.29 -4.51
C ALA A 92 4.77 14.96 -4.16
N LYS A 93 4.84 16.29 -4.25
CA LYS A 93 5.99 17.09 -3.80
C LYS A 93 6.14 17.15 -2.29
N GLY A 94 5.03 17.09 -1.55
CA GLY A 94 5.04 17.19 -0.09
C GLY A 94 5.11 15.85 0.63
N PHE A 95 4.64 14.77 0.00
CA PHE A 95 4.40 13.51 0.69
C PHE A 95 4.86 12.30 -0.10
N ASN A 96 5.42 11.33 0.63
CA ASN A 96 5.51 9.94 0.19
C ASN A 96 4.25 9.19 0.58
N VAL A 97 3.90 8.16 -0.20
CA VAL A 97 2.77 7.28 0.11
C VAL A 97 3.28 5.90 0.48
N VAL A 98 2.80 5.36 1.58
CA VAL A 98 3.06 3.99 2.00
C VAL A 98 1.75 3.24 2.06
N VAL A 99 1.71 2.02 1.53
CA VAL A 99 0.58 1.10 1.71
C VAL A 99 1.07 -0.11 2.50
N LEU A 100 0.49 -0.31 3.68
CA LEU A 100 0.74 -1.42 4.58
C LEU A 100 -0.53 -2.24 4.71
N CYS A 101 -0.68 -3.23 3.83
CA CYS A 101 -1.83 -4.12 3.77
C CYS A 101 -1.40 -5.53 3.35
N PRO A 102 -1.82 -6.59 4.06
CA PRO A 102 -1.58 -7.95 3.60
C PRO A 102 -2.22 -8.21 2.23
N GLY A 103 -1.56 -9.04 1.43
CA GLY A 103 -1.93 -9.36 0.06
C GLY A 103 -1.41 -8.35 -0.97
N LEU A 104 -0.75 -7.28 -0.54
CA LEU A 104 -0.16 -6.27 -1.43
C LEU A 104 0.94 -6.86 -2.31
N ILE A 105 1.72 -7.79 -1.75
CA ILE A 105 2.82 -8.44 -2.44
C ILE A 105 2.61 -9.95 -2.39
N SER A 106 2.69 -10.59 -3.55
CA SER A 106 2.51 -12.04 -3.68
C SER A 106 3.51 -12.80 -2.78
N PRO A 107 3.05 -13.60 -1.82
CA PRO A 107 3.93 -14.38 -0.95
C PRO A 107 4.80 -15.38 -1.71
N LEU A 108 4.34 -15.83 -2.88
CA LEU A 108 4.96 -16.91 -3.67
C LEU A 108 6.36 -16.56 -4.18
N ASP A 109 6.70 -15.27 -4.21
CA ASP A 109 7.94 -14.76 -4.77
C ASP A 109 9.08 -14.72 -3.71
N PHE A 110 8.85 -15.18 -2.46
CA PHE A 110 9.80 -15.03 -1.34
C PHE A 110 10.15 -16.32 -0.58
N PHE A 111 11.34 -16.32 0.02
CA PHE A 111 11.98 -17.47 0.68
C PHE A 111 11.12 -18.15 1.77
N HIS A 112 10.17 -17.41 2.37
CA HIS A 112 9.26 -17.93 3.39
C HIS A 112 7.82 -18.14 2.92
N LYS A 113 7.53 -17.97 1.63
CA LYS A 113 6.15 -17.96 1.10
C LYS A 113 5.23 -17.04 1.91
N MET A 114 5.78 -15.92 2.35
CA MET A 114 5.13 -14.98 3.26
C MET A 114 5.12 -13.61 2.59
N ASP A 115 4.03 -12.87 2.82
CA ASP A 115 3.94 -11.48 2.40
C ASP A 115 4.91 -10.64 3.24
N PRO A 116 5.93 -10.00 2.62
CA PRO A 116 6.88 -9.16 3.34
C PRO A 116 6.21 -7.97 4.05
N VAL A 117 5.06 -7.50 3.59
CA VAL A 117 4.33 -6.37 4.17
C VAL A 117 3.88 -6.65 5.60
N ILE A 118 3.60 -7.91 5.93
CA ILE A 118 3.24 -8.32 7.31
C ILE A 118 4.36 -7.95 8.29
N LEU A 119 5.62 -8.09 7.90
CA LEU A 119 6.74 -7.74 8.77
C LEU A 119 6.99 -6.23 8.79
N TYR A 120 6.79 -5.55 7.68
CA TYR A 120 6.87 -4.09 7.65
C TYR A 120 5.81 -3.42 8.51
N MET A 121 4.62 -4.03 8.62
CA MET A 121 3.57 -3.59 9.53
C MET A 121 4.01 -3.68 10.99
N GLY A 122 4.67 -4.77 11.39
CA GLY A 122 5.19 -4.91 12.76
C GLY A 122 6.16 -3.79 13.12
N SER A 123 7.16 -3.53 12.27
CA SER A 123 8.11 -2.42 12.49
C SER A 123 7.43 -1.05 12.50
N PHE A 124 6.36 -0.86 11.73
CA PHE A 124 5.60 0.39 11.73
C PHE A 124 4.81 0.58 13.04
N LEU A 125 4.16 -0.46 13.54
CA LEU A 125 3.42 -0.41 14.81
C LEU A 125 4.32 -0.25 16.03
N GLU A 126 5.53 -0.83 16.00
CA GLU A 126 6.54 -0.58 17.03
C GLU A 126 6.95 0.90 17.12
N MET A 127 6.95 1.60 15.98
CA MET A 127 7.28 3.02 15.90
C MET A 127 6.09 3.94 16.24
N PHE A 128 4.87 3.55 15.85
CA PHE A 128 3.64 4.33 16.02
C PHE A 128 2.53 3.48 16.66
N PRO A 129 2.65 3.12 17.95
CA PRO A 129 1.69 2.24 18.63
C PRO A 129 0.28 2.81 18.72
N GLU A 130 0.10 4.13 18.65
CA GLU A 130 -1.19 4.80 18.60
C GLU A 130 -2.07 4.37 17.42
N VAL A 131 -1.47 3.80 16.37
CA VAL A 131 -2.20 3.26 15.21
C VAL A 131 -3.03 2.02 15.58
N GLU A 132 -2.60 1.24 16.58
CA GLU A 132 -3.34 0.06 17.05
C GLU A 132 -4.66 0.43 17.75
N ALA A 133 -4.77 1.66 18.26
CA ALA A 133 -5.97 2.13 18.95
C ALA A 133 -7.16 2.34 18.00
N VAL A 134 -6.93 2.41 16.69
CA VAL A 134 -7.96 2.63 15.67
C VAL A 134 -8.16 1.35 14.86
N SER A 135 -9.36 0.78 14.92
CA SER A 135 -9.69 -0.45 14.19
C SER A 135 -10.04 -0.19 12.71
N GLY A 136 -9.79 -1.20 11.86
CA GLY A 136 -10.19 -1.20 10.44
C GLY A 136 -9.17 -0.56 9.49
N PRO A 137 -9.50 -0.28 8.22
CA PRO A 137 -8.63 0.48 7.33
C PRO A 137 -8.48 1.92 7.81
N ARG A 138 -7.25 2.44 7.80
CA ARG A 138 -6.95 3.78 8.33
C ARG A 138 -5.87 4.50 7.53
N LEU A 139 -5.93 5.82 7.55
CA LEU A 139 -4.92 6.72 6.98
C LEU A 139 -4.17 7.41 8.13
N CYS A 140 -2.86 7.19 8.20
CA CYS A 140 -1.98 7.84 9.16
C CYS A 140 -1.22 8.99 8.49
N TYR A 141 -1.18 10.13 9.17
CA TYR A 141 -0.39 11.30 8.76
C TYR A 141 0.88 11.35 9.59
N ILE A 142 2.00 11.05 8.97
CA ILE A 142 3.31 11.15 9.60
C ILE A 142 3.97 12.44 9.15
N LEU A 143 4.32 13.31 10.09
CA LEU A 143 5.13 14.51 9.82
C LEU A 143 6.58 14.25 10.18
N ILE A 144 7.46 14.83 9.39
CA ILE A 144 8.90 14.84 9.61
C ILE A 144 9.28 16.24 10.06
N ASP A 145 9.85 16.35 11.25
CA ASP A 145 10.33 17.64 11.78
C ASP A 145 11.66 18.06 11.14
N GLU A 146 12.11 19.28 11.43
CA GLU A 146 13.36 19.84 10.89
C GLU A 146 14.61 19.07 11.35
N GLN A 147 14.51 18.27 12.42
CA GLN A 147 15.58 17.42 12.94
C GLN A 147 15.53 16.00 12.36
N GLY A 148 14.55 15.71 11.50
CA GLY A 148 14.30 14.39 10.91
C GLY A 148 13.45 13.47 11.79
N GLY A 149 12.95 13.92 12.94
CA GLY A 149 12.05 13.13 13.77
C GLY A 149 10.71 12.88 13.06
N ALA A 150 10.26 11.62 13.07
CA ALA A 150 8.95 11.25 12.53
C ALA A 150 7.91 11.14 13.65
N GLN A 151 6.75 11.78 13.48
CA GLN A 151 5.65 11.75 14.45
C GLN A 151 4.32 11.49 13.74
N CYS A 152 3.50 10.58 14.28
CA CYS A 152 2.12 10.42 13.83
C CYS A 152 1.26 11.56 14.36
N GLN A 153 0.78 12.43 13.48
CA GLN A 153 -0.08 13.55 13.86
C GLN A 153 -1.55 13.15 13.96
N ALA A 154 -1.98 12.21 13.11
CA ALA A 154 -3.36 11.79 13.06
C ALA A 154 -3.48 10.36 12.50
N VAL A 155 -4.43 9.62 13.06
CA VAL A 155 -4.89 8.32 12.55
C VAL A 155 -6.36 8.47 12.23
N LEU A 156 -6.69 8.52 10.94
CA LEU A 156 -8.06 8.71 10.48
C LEU A 156 -8.66 7.35 10.08
N PRO A 157 -9.79 6.93 10.67
CA PRO A 157 -10.51 5.77 10.17
C PRO A 157 -11.02 6.07 8.77
N LEU A 158 -10.81 5.15 7.84
CA LEU A 158 -11.42 5.22 6.52
C LEU A 158 -12.75 4.48 6.64
N GLU A 159 -13.84 5.26 6.71
CA GLU A 159 -15.19 4.72 6.91
C GLU A 159 -15.46 3.55 5.96
N THR A 160 -15.72 2.38 6.53
CA THR A 160 -16.36 1.28 5.83
C THR A 160 -17.83 1.66 5.74
N LYS A 161 -18.27 2.19 4.59
CA LYS A 161 -19.71 2.25 4.31
C LYS A 161 -20.24 0.82 4.35
N ASN A 162 -20.94 0.49 5.43
CA ASN A 162 -21.75 -0.72 5.55
C ASN A 162 -22.86 -0.74 4.50
#